data_AF-A0A519T4F3-F1
#
_entry.id   AF-A0A519T4F3-F1
#
_cell.length_a   1.000
_cell.length_b   1.000
_cell.length_c   1.000
_cell.angle_alpha   90.00
_cell.angle_beta   90.00
_cell.angle_gamma   90.00
#
_symmetry.space_group_name_H-M   'P 1'
#
loop_
_entity.id
_entity.type
_entity.pdbx_description
1 polymer ?
#
loop_
_entity_poly.entity_id
_entity_poly.type
_entity_poly.pdbx_seq_one_letter_code
_entity_poly.pdbx_strand_id
1 'polypeptide(L)'
;MLTLLAAGLPTLGHAQSVSYAAPIVITKGGTYTGNYQSLSSGTPCVRIATNDPVILDGCTFSGAGNLIEAGEGADLTVRNCTGQGLAPTVNNQAPGRFLDTYRAKNLTIEHNAFTQTSGIVVNRWSGSGQAGQTLTVRYNRVRNIDGRWLNGGSTRSSFLILNTVVRLAGVDVSYNEVINAPNESLVEDN
;
A
#
# COMPACT_ATOMS: atom_id res chain seq x y z
N MET A 1 49.27 -34.82 21.58
CA MET A 1 49.46 -34.11 20.30
C MET A 1 48.06 -33.86 19.73
N LEU A 2 47.78 -32.60 19.41
CA LEU A 2 46.48 -31.93 19.45
C LEU A 2 45.57 -32.28 18.26
N THR A 3 44.32 -32.67 18.52
CA THR A 3 43.27 -32.86 17.50
C THR A 3 42.60 -31.50 17.23
N LEU A 4 42.74 -30.97 16.01
CA LEU A 4 42.09 -29.73 15.60
C LEU A 4 40.64 -30.01 15.17
N LEU A 5 39.65 -29.49 15.90
CA LEU A 5 38.29 -29.35 15.40
C LEU A 5 38.23 -28.14 14.46
N ALA A 6 37.88 -28.37 13.19
CA ALA A 6 37.50 -27.30 12.28
C ALA A 6 36.05 -26.88 12.57
N ALA A 7 35.87 -25.70 13.16
CA ALA A 7 34.57 -25.07 13.33
C ALA A 7 34.06 -24.58 11.97
N GLY A 8 32.91 -25.09 11.53
CA GLY A 8 32.21 -24.58 10.34
C GLY A 8 31.69 -23.17 10.60
N LEU A 9 32.10 -22.20 9.78
CA LEU A 9 31.55 -20.85 9.78
C LEU A 9 30.10 -20.87 9.29
N PRO A 10 29.17 -20.13 9.93
CA PRO A 10 27.81 -20.01 9.42
C PRO A 10 27.84 -19.27 8.08
N THR A 11 27.22 -19.85 7.07
CA THR A 11 26.97 -19.19 5.78
C THR A 11 26.02 -18.04 6.01
N LEU A 12 26.51 -16.81 5.85
CA LEU A 12 25.67 -15.61 5.76
C LEU A 12 24.69 -15.83 4.60
N GLY A 13 23.39 -15.93 4.91
CA GLY A 13 22.36 -16.04 3.90
C GLY A 13 22.45 -14.83 2.96
N HIS A 14 22.65 -15.09 1.67
CA HIS A 14 22.56 -14.05 0.65
C HIS A 14 21.17 -13.44 0.73
N ALA A 15 21.08 -12.13 1.01
CA ALA A 15 19.85 -11.39 0.83
C ALA A 15 19.45 -11.53 -0.64
N GLN A 16 18.38 -12.27 -0.92
CA GLN A 16 17.88 -12.42 -2.27
C GLN A 16 17.40 -11.05 -2.76
N SER A 17 18.01 -10.55 -3.84
CA SER A 17 17.55 -9.33 -4.49
C SER A 17 16.14 -9.56 -5.04
N VAL A 18 15.17 -8.77 -4.60
CA VAL A 18 13.79 -8.83 -5.11
C VAL A 18 13.80 -8.42 -6.58
N SER A 19 13.38 -9.32 -7.48
CA SER A 19 13.15 -8.99 -8.88
C SER A 19 11.77 -8.40 -9.03
N TYR A 20 11.69 -7.20 -9.62
CA TYR A 20 10.43 -6.48 -9.86
C TYR A 20 9.99 -6.58 -11.32
N ALA A 21 8.70 -6.80 -11.51
CA ALA A 21 8.02 -6.64 -12.79
C ALA A 21 7.63 -5.17 -13.00
N ALA A 22 7.40 -4.81 -14.26
CA ALA A 22 6.83 -3.53 -14.64
C ALA A 22 5.38 -3.37 -14.10
N PRO A 23 4.86 -2.15 -14.05
CA PRO A 23 3.48 -1.89 -13.65
C PRO A 23 2.45 -2.67 -14.47
N ILE A 24 1.34 -3.08 -13.84
CA ILE A 24 0.28 -3.85 -14.49
C ILE A 24 -1.09 -3.17 -14.37
N VAL A 25 -1.97 -3.49 -15.33
CA VAL A 25 -3.40 -3.16 -15.28
C VAL A 25 -4.19 -4.47 -15.19
N ILE A 26 -4.97 -4.61 -14.11
CA ILE A 26 -5.82 -5.78 -13.87
C ILE A 26 -7.22 -5.48 -14.43
N THR A 27 -7.63 -6.22 -15.45
CA THR A 27 -8.91 -6.04 -16.15
C THR A 27 -9.89 -7.19 -15.96
N LYS A 28 -9.53 -8.20 -15.15
CA LYS A 28 -10.35 -9.37 -14.85
C LYS A 28 -10.24 -9.69 -13.36
N GLY A 29 -11.31 -10.24 -12.79
CA GLY A 29 -11.28 -10.73 -11.42
C GLY A 29 -10.29 -11.88 -11.25
N GLY A 30 -9.82 -12.08 -10.02
CA GLY A 30 -8.88 -13.14 -9.69
C GLY A 30 -7.94 -12.78 -8.55
N THR A 31 -7.06 -13.72 -8.22
CA THR A 31 -5.96 -13.52 -7.27
C THR A 31 -4.66 -13.26 -8.01
N TYR A 32 -3.94 -12.22 -7.59
CA TYR A 32 -2.69 -11.77 -8.18
C TYR A 32 -1.62 -11.75 -7.09
N THR A 33 -0.44 -12.21 -7.47
CA THR A 33 0.77 -12.25 -6.62
C THR A 33 1.94 -11.74 -7.45
N GLY A 34 2.97 -11.19 -6.81
CA GLY A 34 4.19 -10.78 -7.50
C GLY A 34 4.82 -9.51 -6.92
N ASN A 35 5.93 -9.10 -7.54
CA ASN A 35 6.64 -7.89 -7.15
C ASN A 35 6.50 -6.87 -8.29
N TYR A 36 5.98 -5.68 -8.01
CA TYR A 36 5.72 -4.66 -9.03
C TYR A 36 6.39 -3.35 -8.65
N GLN A 37 7.09 -2.74 -9.59
CA GLN A 37 7.77 -1.46 -9.37
C GLN A 37 7.33 -0.41 -10.38
N SER A 38 7.12 0.80 -9.90
CA SER A 38 6.96 1.99 -10.72
C SER A 38 7.96 3.07 -10.31
N LEU A 39 8.82 3.47 -11.24
CA LEU A 39 9.76 4.57 -11.01
C LEU A 39 9.18 5.94 -11.39
N SER A 40 7.89 6.03 -11.72
CA SER A 40 7.22 7.27 -12.15
C SER A 40 6.15 7.68 -11.15
N SER A 41 6.14 8.96 -10.75
CA SER A 41 5.07 9.50 -9.89
C SER A 41 3.69 9.55 -10.53
N GLY A 42 3.60 9.44 -11.85
CA GLY A 42 2.33 9.45 -12.60
C GLY A 42 1.83 8.05 -12.97
N THR A 43 2.44 6.97 -12.46
CA THR A 43 2.05 5.60 -12.82
C THR A 43 2.03 4.73 -11.57
N PRO A 44 0.90 4.09 -11.25
CA PRO A 44 0.86 3.19 -10.10
C PRO A 44 1.58 1.87 -10.38
N CYS A 45 1.98 1.11 -9.35
CA CYS A 45 2.51 -0.24 -9.57
C CYS A 45 1.43 -1.19 -10.10
N VAL A 46 0.22 -1.08 -9.54
CA VAL A 46 -0.95 -1.87 -9.98
C VAL A 46 -2.15 -0.95 -10.14
N ARG A 47 -2.82 -1.04 -11.28
CA ARG A 47 -4.11 -0.39 -11.52
C ARG A 47 -5.22 -1.42 -11.68
N ILE A 48 -6.26 -1.33 -10.84
CA ILE A 48 -7.46 -2.16 -10.91
C ILE A 48 -8.47 -1.48 -11.83
N ALA A 49 -8.75 -2.11 -12.97
CA ALA A 49 -9.64 -1.65 -14.03
C ALA A 49 -10.73 -2.70 -14.32
N THR A 50 -11.33 -3.23 -13.26
CA THR A 50 -12.47 -4.16 -13.30
C THR A 50 -13.32 -3.99 -12.05
N ASN A 51 -14.59 -4.39 -12.15
CA ASN A 51 -15.54 -4.46 -11.04
C ASN A 51 -15.68 -5.90 -10.50
N ASP A 52 -15.04 -6.87 -11.15
CA ASP A 52 -14.95 -8.22 -10.65
C ASP A 52 -14.07 -8.27 -9.39
N PRO A 53 -14.30 -9.23 -8.47
CA PRO A 53 -13.45 -9.40 -7.29
C PRO A 53 -11.97 -9.60 -7.64
N VAL A 54 -11.12 -8.75 -7.08
CA VAL A 54 -9.66 -8.84 -7.18
C VAL A 54 -9.04 -9.01 -5.80
N ILE A 55 -8.09 -9.94 -5.71
CA ILE A 55 -7.27 -10.16 -4.51
C ILE A 55 -5.81 -9.93 -4.90
N LEU A 56 -5.15 -8.98 -4.25
CA LEU A 56 -3.69 -8.86 -4.23
C LEU A 56 -3.21 -9.56 -2.96
N ASP A 57 -2.48 -10.67 -3.10
CA ASP A 57 -2.05 -11.50 -1.98
C ASP A 57 -0.53 -11.71 -2.03
N GLY A 58 0.17 -11.35 -0.96
CA GLY A 58 1.61 -11.57 -0.88
C GLY A 58 2.44 -10.75 -1.88
N CYS A 59 1.90 -9.62 -2.37
CA CYS A 59 2.60 -8.79 -3.33
C CYS A 59 3.64 -7.88 -2.66
N THR A 60 4.71 -7.54 -3.39
CA THR A 60 5.66 -6.49 -2.99
C THR A 60 5.56 -5.32 -3.97
N PHE A 61 5.39 -4.11 -3.46
CA PHE A 61 5.29 -2.89 -4.26
C PHE A 61 6.41 -1.92 -3.93
N SER A 62 6.94 -1.26 -4.95
CA SER A 62 7.92 -0.18 -4.79
C SER A 62 7.62 0.93 -5.80
N GLY A 63 7.26 2.13 -5.36
CA GLY A 63 6.66 3.13 -6.27
C GLY A 63 6.96 4.58 -5.94
N ALA A 64 7.32 5.38 -6.96
CA ALA A 64 7.43 6.85 -6.85
C ALA A 64 6.06 7.58 -6.92
N GLY A 65 5.03 6.86 -7.36
CA GLY A 65 3.62 7.26 -7.35
C GLY A 65 2.81 6.34 -6.45
N ASN A 66 1.48 6.34 -6.61
CA ASN A 66 0.62 5.43 -5.86
C ASN A 66 1.06 3.97 -6.05
N LEU A 67 1.04 3.12 -5.02
CA LEU A 67 1.41 1.72 -5.19
C LEU A 67 0.25 0.96 -5.86
N ILE A 68 -0.96 1.18 -5.37
CA ILE A 68 -2.19 0.60 -5.92
C ILE A 68 -3.19 1.71 -6.21
N GLU A 69 -3.80 1.68 -7.39
CA GLU A 69 -4.95 2.51 -7.75
C GLU A 69 -6.14 1.63 -8.13
N ALA A 70 -7.32 1.95 -7.60
CA ALA A 70 -8.56 1.25 -7.94
C ALA A 70 -9.69 2.23 -8.29
N GLY A 71 -10.31 2.00 -9.45
CA GLY A 71 -11.38 2.85 -9.97
C GLY A 71 -12.76 2.55 -9.39
N GLU A 72 -13.76 3.19 -9.99
CA GLU A 72 -15.16 3.07 -9.60
C GLU A 72 -15.66 1.63 -9.65
N GLY A 73 -16.35 1.19 -8.60
CA GLY A 73 -16.93 -0.16 -8.51
C GLY A 73 -15.95 -1.24 -8.06
N ALA A 74 -14.73 -0.88 -7.67
CA ALA A 74 -13.72 -1.84 -7.21
C ALA A 74 -14.20 -2.72 -6.05
N ASP A 75 -13.98 -4.03 -6.21
CA ASP A 75 -14.10 -5.08 -5.19
C ASP A 75 -12.70 -5.63 -4.92
N LEU A 76 -12.03 -5.08 -3.91
CA LEU A 76 -10.60 -5.28 -3.77
C LEU A 76 -10.23 -5.76 -2.37
N THR A 77 -9.51 -6.88 -2.34
CA THR A 77 -8.76 -7.32 -1.18
C THR A 77 -7.27 -7.12 -1.41
N VAL A 78 -6.60 -6.41 -0.51
CA VAL A 78 -5.13 -6.28 -0.47
C VAL A 78 -4.68 -6.87 0.85
N ARG A 79 -4.01 -8.02 0.80
CA ARG A 79 -3.57 -8.72 2.00
C ARG A 79 -2.16 -9.28 1.90
N ASN A 80 -1.50 -9.39 3.04
CA ASN A 80 -0.14 -9.92 3.15
C ASN A 80 0.88 -9.20 2.25
N CYS A 81 0.59 -7.97 1.81
CA CYS A 81 1.44 -7.24 0.89
C CYS A 81 2.46 -6.36 1.64
N THR A 82 3.60 -6.10 0.99
CA THR A 82 4.58 -5.11 1.44
C THR A 82 4.64 -3.94 0.45
N GLY A 83 4.75 -2.71 0.95
CA GLY A 83 4.84 -1.50 0.13
C GLY A 83 5.95 -0.55 0.55
N GLN A 84 6.75 -0.09 -0.41
CA GLN A 84 7.77 0.95 -0.22
C GLN A 84 7.46 2.14 -1.12
N GLY A 85 7.21 3.31 -0.51
CA GLY A 85 7.21 4.57 -1.26
C GLY A 85 8.63 4.95 -1.66
N LEU A 86 8.81 5.36 -2.91
CA LEU A 86 10.06 5.93 -3.43
C LEU A 86 9.94 7.46 -3.46
N ALA A 87 11.08 8.12 -3.60
CA ALA A 87 11.10 9.56 -3.85
C ALA A 87 10.28 9.90 -5.09
N PRO A 88 9.40 10.92 -5.04
CA PRO A 88 8.67 11.38 -6.22
C PRO A 88 9.61 11.84 -7.34
N THR A 89 9.17 11.72 -8.58
CA THR A 89 9.88 12.19 -9.77
C THR A 89 9.40 13.55 -10.26
N VAL A 90 8.43 14.16 -9.58
CA VAL A 90 7.81 15.43 -9.95
C VAL A 90 7.90 16.38 -8.76
N ASN A 91 8.26 17.64 -9.05
CA ASN A 91 8.27 18.71 -8.05
C ASN A 91 6.85 18.95 -7.49
N ASN A 92 6.79 19.44 -6.25
CA ASN A 92 5.53 19.78 -5.59
C ASN A 92 4.57 18.59 -5.42
N GLN A 93 5.12 17.37 -5.41
CA GLN A 93 4.38 16.13 -5.20
C GLN A 93 4.99 15.37 -4.02
N ALA A 94 4.12 14.79 -3.18
CA ALA A 94 4.50 13.90 -2.09
C ALA A 94 4.66 12.45 -2.58
N PRO A 95 5.32 11.55 -1.81
CA PRO A 95 5.28 10.12 -2.07
C PRO A 95 3.85 9.63 -2.31
N GLY A 96 3.67 8.69 -3.23
CA GLY A 96 2.34 8.16 -3.51
C GLY A 96 1.74 7.39 -2.34
N ARG A 97 0.45 7.10 -2.45
CA ARG A 97 -0.31 6.34 -1.46
C ARG A 97 0.01 4.84 -1.56
N PHE A 98 -0.15 4.11 -0.46
CA PHE A 98 -0.21 2.65 -0.52
C PHE A 98 -1.41 2.20 -1.36
N LEU A 99 -2.56 2.83 -1.15
CA LEU A 99 -3.78 2.57 -1.90
C LEU A 99 -4.55 3.87 -2.11
N ASP A 100 -4.87 4.16 -3.37
CA ASP A 100 -5.81 5.21 -3.77
C ASP A 100 -7.04 4.58 -4.43
N THR A 101 -8.21 4.80 -3.85
CA THR A 101 -9.46 4.28 -4.39
C THR A 101 -10.47 5.39 -4.64
N TYR A 102 -11.19 5.25 -5.75
CA TYR A 102 -12.31 6.11 -6.10
C TYR A 102 -13.58 5.30 -6.25
N ARG A 103 -14.61 5.58 -5.43
CA ARG A 103 -15.92 4.93 -5.48
C ARG A 103 -15.85 3.40 -5.43
N ALA A 104 -15.03 2.83 -4.55
CA ALA A 104 -15.02 1.39 -4.31
C ALA A 104 -16.38 0.91 -3.75
N LYS A 105 -16.71 -0.37 -3.99
CA LYS A 105 -17.93 -1.01 -3.47
C LYS A 105 -17.65 -1.96 -2.30
N ASN A 106 -16.44 -2.49 -2.21
CA ASN A 106 -15.98 -3.37 -1.14
C ASN A 106 -14.45 -3.31 -1.04
N LEU A 107 -13.91 -3.11 0.16
CA LEU A 107 -12.47 -3.00 0.39
C LEU A 107 -12.05 -3.77 1.63
N THR A 108 -11.06 -4.64 1.47
CA THR A 108 -10.35 -5.30 2.57
C THR A 108 -8.87 -5.00 2.45
N ILE A 109 -8.30 -4.33 3.45
CA ILE A 109 -6.88 -3.96 3.50
C ILE A 109 -6.33 -4.50 4.81
N GLU A 110 -5.76 -5.71 4.77
CA GLU A 110 -5.36 -6.39 6.00
C GLU A 110 -3.98 -7.06 5.96
N HIS A 111 -3.30 -7.10 7.11
CA HIS A 111 -1.99 -7.76 7.23
C HIS A 111 -0.92 -7.23 6.26
N ASN A 112 -0.99 -5.94 5.90
CA ASN A 112 0.01 -5.33 5.03
C ASN A 112 1.07 -4.60 5.86
N ALA A 113 2.28 -4.49 5.32
CA ALA A 113 3.33 -3.64 5.85
C ALA A 113 3.71 -2.58 4.82
N PHE A 114 3.69 -1.30 5.18
CA PHE A 114 4.12 -0.27 4.24
C PHE A 114 4.79 0.93 4.88
N THR A 115 5.70 1.53 4.15
CA THR A 115 6.55 2.61 4.63
C THR A 115 6.75 3.71 3.60
N GLN A 116 6.93 4.95 4.06
CA GLN A 116 7.22 6.12 3.24
C GLN A 116 6.17 6.41 2.14
N THR A 117 4.91 6.09 2.40
CA THR A 117 3.79 6.41 1.49
C THR A 117 2.95 7.56 2.06
N SER A 118 2.07 8.14 1.26
CA SER A 118 1.02 9.08 1.74
C SER A 118 -0.21 8.36 2.34
N GLY A 119 -0.06 7.11 2.78
CA GLY A 119 -1.11 6.33 3.45
C GLY A 119 -2.16 5.76 2.49
N ILE A 120 -3.41 5.66 2.95
CA ILE A 120 -4.55 5.12 2.21
C ILE A 120 -5.59 6.22 2.01
N VAL A 121 -6.18 6.31 0.81
CA VAL A 121 -7.40 7.10 0.60
C VAL A 121 -8.53 6.26 0.05
N VAL A 122 -9.69 6.43 0.65
CA VAL A 122 -10.97 5.97 0.13
C VAL A 122 -11.80 7.20 -0.20
N ASN A 123 -11.90 7.50 -1.50
CA ASN A 123 -12.62 8.65 -2.00
C ASN A 123 -13.98 8.24 -2.56
N ARG A 124 -15.04 8.60 -1.84
CA ARG A 124 -16.43 8.20 -2.08
C ARG A 124 -16.63 6.69 -1.95
N TRP A 125 -17.89 6.29 -1.76
CA TRP A 125 -18.30 4.90 -1.67
C TRP A 125 -19.44 4.63 -2.65
N SER A 126 -19.37 3.54 -3.42
CA SER A 126 -20.43 3.13 -4.35
C SER A 126 -21.23 1.93 -3.86
N GLY A 127 -20.72 1.21 -2.85
CA GLY A 127 -21.43 0.09 -2.25
C GLY A 127 -22.69 0.55 -1.51
N SER A 128 -23.69 -0.32 -1.47
CA SER A 128 -24.97 -0.07 -0.80
C SER A 128 -24.95 -0.41 0.70
N GLY A 129 -23.80 -0.83 1.24
CA GLY A 129 -23.64 -1.25 2.64
C GLY A 129 -24.33 -2.58 2.97
N GLN A 130 -24.75 -3.34 1.94
CA GLN A 130 -25.28 -4.70 2.08
C GLN A 130 -24.20 -5.66 2.61
N ALA A 131 -24.61 -6.83 3.08
CA ALA A 131 -23.67 -7.85 3.57
C ALA A 131 -22.59 -8.15 2.51
N GLY A 132 -21.32 -8.03 2.90
CA GLY A 132 -20.16 -8.19 2.00
C GLY A 132 -19.74 -6.93 1.23
N GLN A 133 -20.38 -5.77 1.46
CA GLN A 133 -19.96 -4.47 0.92
C GLN A 133 -19.57 -3.54 2.06
N THR A 134 -18.33 -3.69 2.55
CA THR A 134 -17.83 -2.89 3.67
C THR A 134 -16.39 -2.44 3.46
N LEU A 135 -15.91 -1.62 4.38
CA LEU A 135 -14.51 -1.23 4.48
C LEU A 135 -13.89 -1.91 5.71
N THR A 136 -12.89 -2.73 5.45
CA THR A 136 -12.03 -3.32 6.47
C THR A 136 -10.62 -2.81 6.31
N VAL A 137 -10.03 -2.29 7.39
CA VAL A 137 -8.62 -1.91 7.48
C VAL A 137 -8.06 -2.47 8.79
N ARG A 138 -7.37 -3.62 8.74
CA ARG A 138 -6.97 -4.34 9.96
C ARG A 138 -5.55 -4.87 9.93
N TYR A 139 -4.90 -4.93 11.09
CA TYR A 139 -3.61 -5.62 11.27
C TYR A 139 -2.48 -5.11 10.35
N ASN A 140 -2.55 -3.86 9.89
CA ASN A 140 -1.51 -3.27 9.07
C ASN A 140 -0.40 -2.70 9.95
N ARG A 141 0.84 -2.79 9.47
CA ARG A 141 2.03 -2.18 10.08
C ARG A 141 2.54 -1.07 9.19
N VAL A 142 2.45 0.16 9.68
CA VAL A 142 2.71 1.35 8.90
C VAL A 142 3.83 2.14 9.53
N ARG A 143 4.75 2.61 8.68
CA ARG A 143 5.87 3.44 9.09
C ARG A 143 5.94 4.70 8.24
N ASN A 144 6.17 5.84 8.90
CA ASN A 144 6.55 7.09 8.26
C ASN A 144 5.63 7.51 7.11
N ILE A 145 4.38 7.82 7.44
CA ILE A 145 3.49 8.48 6.47
C ILE A 145 4.04 9.87 6.16
N ASP A 146 4.18 10.19 4.87
CA ASP A 146 4.92 11.37 4.46
C ASP A 146 4.22 12.18 3.37
N GLY A 147 3.87 13.41 3.71
CA GLY A 147 3.30 14.41 2.81
C GLY A 147 4.32 15.42 2.26
N ARG A 148 5.62 15.30 2.56
CA ARG A 148 6.65 16.25 2.09
C ARG A 148 6.85 16.17 0.58
N TRP A 149 7.01 17.33 -0.05
CA TRP A 149 7.36 17.41 -1.46
C TRP A 149 8.86 17.28 -1.69
N LEU A 150 9.24 16.75 -2.86
CA LEU A 150 10.65 16.58 -3.26
C LEU A 150 11.49 17.87 -3.12
N ASN A 151 10.91 19.02 -3.48
CA ASN A 151 11.57 20.32 -3.53
C ASN A 151 11.10 21.29 -2.42
N GLY A 152 10.56 20.75 -1.33
CA GLY A 152 10.04 21.54 -0.20
C GLY A 152 8.57 21.92 -0.37
N GLY A 153 7.89 22.14 0.77
CA GLY A 153 6.44 22.19 0.86
C GLY A 153 5.83 20.84 1.23
N SER A 154 4.51 20.78 1.33
CA SER A 154 3.81 19.57 1.77
C SER A 154 2.35 19.52 1.34
N THR A 155 1.79 18.32 1.39
CA THR A 155 0.36 18.06 1.26
C THR A 155 -0.17 17.30 2.46
N ARG A 156 -1.51 17.19 2.50
CA ARG A 156 -2.25 16.39 3.46
C ARG A 156 -1.92 14.92 3.31
N SER A 157 -1.44 14.30 4.37
CA SER A 157 -1.24 12.85 4.43
C SER A 157 -1.71 12.32 5.80
N SER A 158 -2.25 11.11 5.80
CA SER A 158 -2.77 10.43 7.00
C SER A 158 -2.71 8.93 6.74
N PHE A 159 -2.70 8.10 7.79
CA PHE A 159 -2.75 6.65 7.60
C PHE A 159 -3.96 6.23 6.75
N LEU A 160 -5.14 6.74 7.08
CA LEU A 160 -6.40 6.45 6.39
C LEU A 160 -7.22 7.73 6.24
N ILE A 161 -7.52 8.11 5.01
CA ILE A 161 -8.43 9.20 4.68
C ILE A 161 -9.74 8.62 4.13
N LEU A 162 -10.85 8.93 4.80
CA LEU A 162 -12.20 8.63 4.32
C LEU A 162 -12.85 9.91 3.79
N ASN A 163 -12.74 10.14 2.48
CA ASN A 163 -13.29 11.33 1.85
C ASN A 163 -14.68 11.04 1.29
N THR A 164 -15.71 11.65 1.89
CA THR A 164 -17.11 11.49 1.43
C THR A 164 -17.56 10.02 1.39
N VAL A 165 -17.05 9.19 2.31
CA VAL A 165 -17.51 7.82 2.51
C VAL A 165 -18.74 7.88 3.41
N VAL A 166 -19.90 7.55 2.86
CA VAL A 166 -21.21 7.68 3.53
C VAL A 166 -22.06 6.45 3.29
N ARG A 167 -23.07 6.24 4.15
CA ARG A 167 -24.06 5.14 4.03
C ARG A 167 -23.43 3.75 4.01
N LEU A 168 -22.34 3.60 4.75
CA LEU A 168 -21.61 2.35 4.89
C LEU A 168 -21.79 1.80 6.30
N ALA A 169 -22.22 0.55 6.41
CA ALA A 169 -22.33 -0.17 7.67
C ALA A 169 -21.18 -1.17 7.83
N GLY A 170 -20.88 -1.53 9.08
CA GLY A 170 -19.89 -2.56 9.40
C GLY A 170 -18.44 -2.17 9.11
N VAL A 171 -18.13 -0.86 9.03
CA VAL A 171 -16.75 -0.39 8.88
C VAL A 171 -15.91 -0.87 10.07
N ASP A 172 -14.78 -1.50 9.77
CA ASP A 172 -13.87 -2.04 10.76
C ASP A 172 -12.46 -1.50 10.51
N VAL A 173 -12.01 -0.63 11.42
CA VAL A 173 -10.64 -0.10 11.44
C VAL A 173 -10.04 -0.44 12.80
N SER A 174 -9.40 -1.60 12.90
CA SER A 174 -8.92 -2.14 14.17
C SER A 174 -7.53 -2.76 14.06
N TYR A 175 -6.79 -2.77 15.18
CA TYR A 175 -5.49 -3.44 15.30
C TYR A 175 -4.41 -3.00 14.29
N ASN A 176 -4.46 -1.76 13.79
CA ASN A 176 -3.40 -1.19 12.97
C ASN A 176 -2.33 -0.56 13.86
N GLU A 177 -1.05 -0.73 13.50
CA GLU A 177 0.07 -0.07 14.16
C GLU A 177 0.66 0.96 13.19
N VAL A 178 0.58 2.24 13.56
CA VAL A 178 1.12 3.36 12.78
C VAL A 178 2.17 4.07 13.61
N ILE A 179 3.41 4.08 13.13
CA ILE A 179 4.52 4.76 13.82
C ILE A 179 5.15 5.74 12.84
N ASN A 180 5.17 7.01 13.21
CA ASN A 180 5.76 8.10 12.45
C ASN A 180 6.98 8.61 13.22
N ALA A 181 8.18 8.31 12.71
CA ALA A 181 9.41 8.69 13.39
C ALA A 181 9.74 10.18 13.16
N PRO A 182 10.32 10.88 14.15
CA PRO A 182 10.73 12.27 14.00
C PRO A 182 11.60 12.48 12.76
N ASN A 183 11.30 13.51 11.97
CA ASN A 183 11.99 13.88 10.73
C ASN A 183 11.94 12.86 9.58
N GLU A 184 11.29 11.71 9.74
CA GLU A 184 11.08 10.72 8.68
C GLU A 184 9.65 10.77 8.10
N SER A 185 8.76 11.54 8.71
CA SER A 185 7.34 11.63 8.37
C SER A 185 6.85 13.08 8.36
N LEU A 186 5.74 13.32 7.66
CA LEU A 186 4.96 14.55 7.79
C LEU A 186 3.49 14.22 7.53
N VAL A 187 2.79 13.94 8.63
CA VAL A 187 1.38 13.53 8.65
C VAL A 187 0.52 14.63 9.31
N GLU A 188 -0.79 14.58 9.12
CA GLU A 188 -1.74 15.54 9.71
C GLU A 188 -2.37 15.06 11.03
N ASP A 189 -2.19 13.79 11.40
CA ASP A 189 -2.96 13.09 12.45
C ASP A 189 -2.19 12.85 13.75
N ASN A 190 -1.10 13.58 13.97
CA ASN A 190 -0.17 13.47 15.10
C ASN A 190 -0.35 14.53 16.20
#